data_AF-A0A414FNL4-F1
#
_entry.id   AF-A0A414FNL4-F1
#
_cell.length_a   1.000
_cell.length_b   1.000
_cell.length_c   1.000
_cell.angle_alpha   90.00
_cell.angle_beta   90.00
_cell.angle_gamma   90.00
#
_symmetry.space_group_name_H-M   'P 1'
#
loop_
_entity.id
_entity.type
_entity.pdbx_description
1 polymer ?
#
loop_
_entity_poly.entity_id
_entity_poly.type
_entity_poly.pdbx_seq_one_letter_code
_entity_poly.pdbx_strand_id
1 'polypeptide(L)'
;MINLSTEVLEARKIQLLLLQELLKVCNEHNLKIFAAYGTLLGAIRHKGFIPWDDDIDMDMLRPDYDKLVSIAPKAFQPPLFFQEAHTDKNYFKGHAQLRYDGTTAIRPDDMNAPFHQGIFIDIFVMDAVPACDPKKEKLIKETRNIFAYLRNKYKYNPHNPIKKIERFFRWRQFLHTPDIELYDRFENMFRQYVTILFSALTRMFPKPTFA
;
A
#
# COMPACT_ATOMS: atom_id res chain seq x y z
N MET A 1 -10.33 26.20 -16.73
CA MET A 1 -9.04 25.85 -16.11
C MET A 1 -9.31 25.42 -14.68
N ILE A 2 -8.77 24.28 -14.25
CA ILE A 2 -8.86 23.87 -12.84
C ILE A 2 -7.76 24.64 -12.10
N ASN A 3 -8.15 25.41 -11.08
CA ASN A 3 -7.21 26.15 -10.25
C ASN A 3 -6.93 25.33 -8.99
N LEU A 4 -5.77 24.68 -8.94
CA LEU A 4 -5.33 23.96 -7.75
C LEU A 4 -4.84 24.95 -6.70
N SER A 5 -5.02 24.59 -5.43
CA SER A 5 -4.45 25.36 -4.35
C SER A 5 -2.92 25.24 -4.34
N THR A 6 -2.24 26.22 -3.76
CA THR A 6 -0.78 26.20 -3.60
C THR A 6 -0.32 24.97 -2.82
N GLU A 7 -1.09 24.55 -1.83
CA GLU A 7 -0.80 23.39 -0.99
C GLU A 7 -0.75 22.09 -1.80
N VAL A 8 -1.69 21.89 -2.75
CA VAL A 8 -1.68 20.72 -3.64
C VAL A 8 -0.45 20.74 -4.55
N LEU A 9 -0.08 21.91 -5.06
CA LEU A 9 1.11 22.04 -5.91
C LEU A 9 2.40 21.74 -5.14
N GLU A 10 2.53 22.19 -3.89
CA GLU A 10 3.66 21.84 -3.02
C GLU A 10 3.67 20.35 -2.66
N ALA A 11 2.51 19.76 -2.39
CA ALA A 11 2.38 18.33 -2.12
C ALA A 11 2.87 17.50 -3.31
N ARG A 12 2.46 17.85 -4.55
CA ARG A 12 2.92 17.19 -5.77
C ARG A 12 4.44 17.25 -5.95
N LYS A 13 5.09 18.38 -5.60
CA LYS A 13 6.56 18.48 -5.67
C LYS A 13 7.23 17.49 -4.73
N ILE A 14 6.73 17.38 -3.51
CA ILE A 14 7.26 16.42 -2.51
C ILE A 14 6.98 14.99 -2.96
N GLN A 15 5.79 14.69 -3.50
CA GLN A 15 5.47 13.37 -4.06
C GLN A 15 6.39 12.98 -5.23
N LEU A 16 6.74 13.92 -6.11
CA LEU A 16 7.70 13.67 -7.18
C LEU A 16 9.11 13.39 -6.65
N LEU A 17 9.53 14.09 -5.59
CA LEU A 17 10.79 13.79 -4.89
C LEU A 17 10.76 12.38 -4.29
N LEU A 18 9.68 12.02 -3.59
CA LEU A 18 9.50 10.66 -3.04
C LEU A 18 9.53 9.60 -4.13
N LEU A 19 8.87 9.85 -5.27
CA LEU A 19 8.89 8.93 -6.41
C LEU A 19 10.29 8.77 -6.99
N GLN A 20 11.06 9.85 -7.12
CA GLN A 20 12.44 9.79 -7.59
C GLN A 20 13.33 8.93 -6.68
N GLU A 21 13.22 9.10 -5.37
CA GLU A 21 13.98 8.31 -4.39
C GLU A 21 13.57 6.83 -4.40
N LEU A 22 12.26 6.55 -4.50
CA LEU A 22 11.76 5.18 -4.65
C LEU A 22 12.31 4.51 -5.91
N LEU A 23 12.22 5.19 -7.07
CA LEU A 23 12.70 4.66 -8.34
C LEU A 23 14.21 4.43 -8.34
N LYS A 24 14.98 5.30 -7.68
CA LYS A 24 16.42 5.12 -7.48
C LYS A 24 16.72 3.84 -6.71
N VAL A 25 16.10 3.64 -5.55
CA VAL A 25 16.24 2.42 -4.74
C VAL A 25 15.82 1.18 -5.52
N CYS A 26 14.70 1.24 -6.23
CA CYS A 26 14.24 0.12 -7.06
C CYS A 26 15.27 -0.22 -8.15
N ASN A 27 15.84 0.77 -8.83
CA ASN A 27 16.85 0.55 -9.88
C ASN A 27 18.15 -0.05 -9.30
N GLU A 28 18.67 0.49 -8.20
CA GLU A 28 19.88 0.00 -7.52
C GLU A 28 19.75 -1.47 -7.08
N HIS A 29 18.54 -1.89 -6.70
CA HIS A 29 18.26 -3.24 -6.22
C HIS A 29 17.57 -4.15 -7.25
N ASN A 30 17.43 -3.71 -8.50
CA ASN A 30 16.76 -4.43 -9.59
C ASN A 30 15.35 -4.92 -9.19
N LEU A 31 14.55 -4.01 -8.62
CA LEU A 31 13.17 -4.24 -8.23
C LEU A 31 12.23 -3.71 -9.32
N LYS A 32 11.20 -4.50 -9.65
CA LYS A 32 10.17 -4.06 -10.58
C LYS A 32 9.10 -3.25 -9.86
N ILE A 33 8.76 -2.11 -10.45
CA ILE A 33 7.72 -1.20 -9.97
C ILE A 33 7.01 -0.57 -11.16
N PHE A 34 5.72 -0.31 -11.03
CA PHE A 34 4.87 0.18 -12.12
C PHE A 34 3.98 1.31 -11.61
N ALA A 35 3.72 2.33 -12.44
CA ALA A 35 2.68 3.30 -12.14
C ALA A 35 1.30 2.60 -12.20
N ALA A 36 0.39 2.96 -11.30
CA ALA A 36 -0.94 2.37 -11.19
C ALA A 36 -2.06 3.42 -11.29
N TYR A 37 -3.29 2.97 -11.50
CA TYR A 37 -4.51 3.79 -11.43
C TYR A 37 -4.44 5.17 -12.15
N GLY A 38 -4.72 6.25 -11.44
CA GLY A 38 -4.71 7.63 -11.95
C GLY A 38 -3.31 8.06 -12.38
N THR A 39 -2.28 7.62 -11.65
CA THR A 39 -0.87 7.91 -11.95
C THR A 39 -0.47 7.37 -13.32
N LEU A 40 -0.81 6.10 -13.63
CA LEU A 40 -0.53 5.51 -14.96
C LEU A 40 -1.25 6.26 -16.08
N LEU A 41 -2.54 6.55 -15.88
CA LEU A 41 -3.33 7.28 -16.86
C LEU A 41 -2.79 8.70 -17.09
N GLY A 42 -2.41 9.41 -16.03
CA GLY A 42 -1.78 10.72 -16.08
C GLY A 42 -0.47 10.70 -16.86
N ALA A 43 0.44 9.78 -16.53
CA ALA A 43 1.73 9.63 -17.19
C ALA A 43 1.59 9.46 -18.71
N ILE A 44 0.63 8.65 -19.15
CA ILE A 44 0.40 8.41 -20.58
C ILE A 44 -0.31 9.59 -21.26
N ARG A 45 -1.42 10.05 -20.69
CA ARG A 45 -2.35 11.02 -21.31
C ARG A 45 -1.90 12.47 -21.17
N HIS A 46 -1.45 12.87 -19.98
CA HIS A 46 -1.10 14.25 -19.63
C HIS A 46 0.41 14.48 -19.50
N LYS A 47 1.22 13.42 -19.62
CA LYS A 47 2.69 13.46 -19.45
C LYS A 47 3.12 13.92 -18.05
N GLY A 48 2.29 13.59 -17.06
CA GLY A 48 2.46 14.00 -15.66
C GLY A 48 1.18 13.73 -14.88
N PHE A 49 0.95 14.48 -13.80
CA PHE A 49 -0.30 14.40 -13.05
C PHE A 49 -1.52 14.67 -13.94
N ILE A 50 -2.62 13.97 -13.65
CA ILE A 50 -3.93 14.44 -14.10
C ILE A 50 -4.16 15.82 -13.45
N PRO A 51 -4.70 16.84 -14.15
CA PRO A 51 -4.74 18.20 -13.61
C PRO A 51 -5.44 18.35 -12.26
N TRP A 52 -6.31 17.43 -11.86
CA TRP A 52 -7.02 17.43 -10.59
C TRP A 52 -6.58 16.36 -9.57
N ASP A 53 -5.58 15.53 -9.88
CA ASP A 53 -5.06 14.49 -8.96
C ASP A 53 -4.24 15.08 -7.81
N ASP A 54 -4.18 14.41 -6.68
CA ASP A 54 -3.37 14.82 -5.52
C ASP A 54 -2.51 13.67 -4.94
N ASP A 55 -2.43 12.53 -5.61
CA ASP A 55 -1.69 11.34 -5.19
C ASP A 55 -0.82 10.72 -6.30
N ILE A 56 0.11 9.86 -5.86
CA ILE A 56 0.91 9.00 -6.73
C ILE A 56 0.75 7.57 -6.23
N ASP A 57 0.30 6.69 -7.11
CA ASP A 57 0.10 5.27 -6.88
C ASP A 57 1.10 4.44 -7.67
N MET A 58 1.88 3.64 -6.96
CA MET A 58 2.79 2.66 -7.53
C MET A 58 2.34 1.25 -7.15
N ASP A 59 2.57 0.29 -8.04
CA ASP A 59 2.31 -1.13 -7.82
C ASP A 59 3.61 -1.91 -7.91
N MET A 60 3.74 -2.92 -7.04
CA MET A 60 4.81 -3.91 -7.08
C MET A 60 4.23 -5.31 -7.01
N LEU A 61 4.91 -6.26 -7.65
CA LEU A 61 4.62 -7.68 -7.42
C LEU A 61 5.13 -8.07 -6.03
N ARG A 62 4.42 -8.99 -5.36
CA ARG A 62 4.75 -9.48 -4.01
C ARG A 62 6.26 -9.74 -3.78
N PRO A 63 7.00 -10.43 -4.67
CA PRO A 63 8.43 -10.69 -4.42
C PRO A 63 9.29 -9.43 -4.41
N ASP A 64 9.02 -8.47 -5.30
CA ASP A 64 9.74 -7.21 -5.36
C ASP A 64 9.38 -6.31 -4.16
N TYR A 65 8.10 -6.29 -3.77
CA TYR A 65 7.63 -5.60 -2.57
C TYR A 65 8.28 -6.16 -1.31
N ASP A 66 8.29 -7.48 -1.13
CA ASP A 66 8.89 -8.13 0.04
C ASP A 66 10.38 -7.83 0.14
N LYS A 67 11.07 -7.78 -1.01
CA LYS A 67 12.47 -7.36 -1.07
C LYS A 67 12.61 -5.89 -0.71
N LEU A 68 11.75 -5.00 -1.21
CA LEU A 68 11.74 -3.58 -0.83
C LEU A 68 11.58 -3.41 0.68
N VAL A 69 10.60 -4.07 1.31
CA VAL A 69 10.38 -4.03 2.76
C VAL A 69 11.66 -4.46 3.51
N SER A 70 12.33 -5.51 3.05
CA SER A 70 13.55 -6.01 3.71
C SER A 70 14.74 -5.03 3.65
N ILE A 71 14.84 -4.20 2.62
CA ILE A 71 15.93 -3.23 2.44
C ILE A 71 15.57 -1.81 2.91
N ALA A 72 14.27 -1.51 3.02
CA ALA A 72 13.74 -0.18 3.31
C ALA A 72 14.36 0.49 4.55
N PRO A 73 14.58 -0.21 5.69
CA PRO A 73 15.19 0.41 6.88
C PRO A 73 16.61 0.96 6.65
N LYS A 74 17.31 0.47 5.62
CA LYS A 74 18.63 0.96 5.22
C LYS A 74 18.53 1.93 4.05
N ALA A 75 17.68 1.62 3.07
CA ALA A 75 17.55 2.38 1.83
C ALA A 75 16.88 3.75 2.03
N PHE A 76 15.95 3.86 2.97
CA PHE A 76 15.24 5.11 3.27
C PHE A 76 15.64 5.60 4.66
N GLN A 77 16.37 6.72 4.68
CA GLN A 77 16.77 7.42 5.90
C GLN A 77 16.06 8.78 5.96
N PRO A 78 15.89 9.37 7.16
CA PRO A 78 15.32 10.71 7.30
C PRO A 78 15.95 11.72 6.33
N PRO A 79 15.14 12.54 5.65
CA PRO A 79 13.71 12.77 5.93
C PRO A 79 12.74 11.78 5.26
N LEU A 80 13.21 10.67 4.69
CA LEU A 80 12.35 9.64 4.11
C LEU A 80 11.93 8.61 5.18
N PHE A 81 10.63 8.33 5.25
CA PHE A 81 10.08 7.30 6.15
C PHE A 81 9.27 6.27 5.36
N PHE A 82 9.74 5.02 5.37
CA PHE A 82 9.01 3.90 4.76
C PHE A 82 7.99 3.35 5.75
N GLN A 83 6.73 3.69 5.54
CA GLN A 83 5.61 3.32 6.39
C GLN A 83 4.93 2.06 5.87
N GLU A 84 4.90 1.00 6.69
CA GLU A 84 4.03 -0.15 6.53
C GLU A 84 3.64 -0.69 7.93
N ALA A 85 2.91 -1.79 7.97
CA ALA A 85 2.35 -2.36 9.19
C ALA A 85 3.38 -2.70 10.29
N HIS A 86 4.60 -3.09 9.94
CA HIS A 86 5.66 -3.45 10.88
C HIS A 86 6.58 -2.27 11.24
N THR A 87 6.65 -1.22 10.42
CA THR A 87 7.44 -0.02 10.69
C THR A 87 6.68 1.09 11.43
N ASP A 88 5.35 1.14 11.34
CA ASP A 88 4.54 2.18 11.98
C ASP A 88 3.37 1.61 12.78
N LYS A 89 3.40 1.85 14.09
CA LYS A 89 2.47 1.24 15.03
C LYS A 89 1.05 1.74 14.75
N ASN A 90 0.10 0.79 14.72
CA ASN A 90 -1.33 1.02 14.43
C ASN A 90 -1.61 1.46 12.98
N TYR A 91 -0.64 1.36 12.08
CA TYR A 91 -0.90 1.47 10.66
C TYR A 91 -1.86 0.35 10.24
N PHE A 92 -3.06 0.72 9.78
CA PHE A 92 -4.16 -0.21 9.51
C PHE A 92 -4.43 -0.44 8.00
N LYS A 93 -3.49 -0.05 7.12
CA LYS A 93 -3.61 -0.20 5.66
C LYS A 93 -2.80 -1.40 5.17
N GLY A 94 -3.20 -1.99 4.04
CA GLY A 94 -2.63 -3.24 3.50
C GLY A 94 -1.51 -3.05 2.48
N HIS A 95 -0.95 -1.84 2.40
CA HIS A 95 0.06 -1.45 1.42
C HIS A 95 1.07 -0.50 2.09
N ALA A 96 2.23 -0.28 1.48
CA ALA A 96 3.22 0.64 2.04
C ALA A 96 3.00 2.06 1.55
N GLN A 97 3.51 3.03 2.29
CA GLN A 97 3.62 4.43 1.89
C GLN A 97 5.05 4.91 2.11
N LEU A 98 5.67 5.51 1.10
CA LEU A 98 6.91 6.26 1.31
C LEU A 98 6.54 7.70 1.65
N ARG A 99 7.05 8.22 2.76
CA ARG A 99 6.67 9.51 3.33
C ARG A 99 7.85 10.45 3.48
N TYR A 100 7.54 11.74 3.53
CA TYR A 100 8.48 12.79 3.85
C TYR A 100 8.23 13.34 5.28
N ASP A 101 9.21 13.20 6.16
CA ASP A 101 9.17 13.68 7.54
C ASP A 101 9.18 15.22 7.60
N GLY A 102 8.50 15.78 8.60
CA GLY A 102 8.37 17.24 8.74
C GLY A 102 7.32 17.87 7.83
N THR A 103 6.50 17.05 7.15
CA THR A 103 5.35 17.50 6.35
C THR A 103 4.05 16.91 6.92
N THR A 104 2.90 17.38 6.44
CA THR A 104 1.57 16.92 6.90
C THR A 104 0.59 16.83 5.74
N ALA A 105 -0.08 15.68 5.62
CA ALA A 105 -1.15 15.38 4.67
C ALA A 105 -2.20 14.47 5.34
N ILE A 106 -3.00 15.06 6.23
CA ILE A 106 -4.01 14.33 7.01
C ILE A 106 -5.25 14.14 6.16
N ARG A 107 -5.56 12.89 5.82
CA ARG A 107 -6.83 12.56 5.17
C ARG A 107 -7.97 12.62 6.19
N PRO A 108 -9.18 13.08 5.84
CA PRO A 108 -10.32 13.13 6.76
C PRO A 108 -10.56 11.80 7.48
N ASP A 109 -10.42 10.71 6.73
CA ASP A 109 -10.58 9.34 7.22
C ASP A 109 -9.50 8.91 8.22
N ASP A 110 -8.36 9.59 8.27
CA ASP A 110 -7.23 9.26 9.11
C ASP A 110 -7.01 10.29 10.24
N MET A 111 -7.90 11.28 10.42
CA MET A 111 -7.73 12.42 11.35
C MET A 111 -7.38 12.04 12.80
N ASN A 112 -7.80 10.86 13.25
CA ASN A 112 -7.52 10.35 14.60
C ASN A 112 -6.58 9.12 14.59
N ALA A 113 -5.96 8.83 13.45
CA ALA A 113 -5.03 7.73 13.32
C ALA A 113 -3.69 8.12 13.96
N PRO A 114 -3.10 7.27 14.82
CA PRO A 114 -1.90 7.61 15.57
C PRO A 114 -0.59 7.35 14.79
N PHE A 115 -0.68 6.89 13.54
CA PHE A 115 0.47 6.63 12.67
C PHE A 115 0.95 7.91 11.98
N HIS A 116 2.13 7.89 11.35
CA HIS A 116 2.72 9.03 10.66
C HIS A 116 1.85 9.57 9.49
N GLN A 117 1.63 10.88 9.44
CA GLN A 117 0.70 11.52 8.48
C GLN A 117 1.36 12.55 7.56
N GLY A 118 2.67 12.45 7.29
CA GLY A 118 3.34 13.32 6.31
C GLY A 118 2.93 13.06 4.86
N ILE A 119 3.28 13.97 3.95
CA ILE A 119 3.06 13.78 2.50
C ILE A 119 3.68 12.47 2.05
N PHE A 120 2.99 11.75 1.17
CA PHE A 120 3.31 10.38 0.83
C PHE A 120 3.02 10.05 -0.63
N ILE A 121 3.61 8.96 -1.09
CA ILE A 121 3.18 8.19 -2.27
C ILE A 121 2.77 6.78 -1.82
N ASP A 122 1.82 6.17 -2.52
CA ASP A 122 1.32 4.82 -2.22
C ASP A 122 2.12 3.76 -2.99
N ILE A 123 2.45 2.65 -2.33
CA ILE A 123 3.13 1.48 -2.89
C ILE A 123 2.27 0.25 -2.60
N PHE A 124 1.39 -0.05 -3.54
CA PHE A 124 0.49 -1.19 -3.52
C PHE A 124 1.20 -2.50 -3.90
N VAL A 125 0.55 -3.60 -3.51
CA VAL A 125 1.03 -4.95 -3.80
C VAL A 125 0.03 -5.66 -4.69
N MET A 126 0.52 -6.14 -5.83
CA MET A 126 -0.24 -6.92 -6.79
C MET A 126 0.07 -8.41 -6.60
N ASP A 127 -0.90 -9.13 -6.04
CA ASP A 127 -0.83 -10.56 -5.80
C ASP A 127 -1.48 -11.35 -6.95
N ALA A 128 -0.74 -12.26 -7.59
CA ALA A 128 -1.20 -13.01 -8.77
C ALA A 128 -1.99 -14.27 -8.42
N VAL A 129 -3.16 -14.07 -7.80
CA VAL A 129 -4.12 -15.15 -7.55
C VAL A 129 -4.78 -15.56 -8.88
N PRO A 130 -4.70 -16.83 -9.30
CA PRO A 130 -5.37 -17.29 -10.51
C PRO A 130 -6.88 -17.04 -10.49
N ALA A 131 -7.45 -16.65 -11.63
CA ALA A 131 -8.88 -16.37 -11.71
C ALA A 131 -9.76 -17.60 -11.37
N CYS A 132 -9.27 -18.79 -11.70
CA CYS A 132 -9.92 -20.07 -11.42
C CYS A 132 -9.56 -20.67 -10.05
N ASP A 133 -8.77 -19.99 -9.21
CA ASP A 133 -8.39 -20.55 -7.92
C ASP A 133 -9.63 -20.69 -7.01
N PRO A 134 -9.96 -21.91 -6.53
CA PRO A 134 -11.15 -22.13 -5.72
C PRO A 134 -11.10 -21.41 -4.37
N LYS A 135 -9.92 -21.00 -3.91
CA LYS A 135 -9.73 -20.25 -2.66
C LYS A 135 -9.93 -18.74 -2.84
N LYS A 136 -10.02 -18.22 -4.07
CA LYS A 136 -10.08 -16.77 -4.36
C LYS A 136 -11.15 -16.04 -3.52
N GLU A 137 -12.38 -16.54 -3.49
CA GLU A 137 -13.45 -15.90 -2.70
C GLU A 137 -13.19 -15.95 -1.19
N LYS A 138 -12.60 -17.06 -0.70
CA LYS A 138 -12.20 -17.18 0.70
C LYS A 138 -11.12 -16.15 1.04
N LEU A 139 -10.11 -16.00 0.18
CA LEU A 139 -9.04 -15.01 0.34
C LEU A 139 -9.60 -13.59 0.44
N ILE A 140 -10.44 -13.20 -0.53
CA ILE A 140 -11.06 -11.88 -0.58
C ILE A 140 -11.90 -11.62 0.69
N LYS A 141 -12.71 -12.59 1.11
CA LYS A 141 -13.53 -12.48 2.33
C LYS A 141 -12.67 -12.31 3.58
N GLU A 142 -11.59 -13.06 3.69
CA GLU A 142 -10.68 -13.03 4.83
C GLU A 142 -9.90 -11.72 4.90
N THR A 143 -9.36 -11.23 3.77
CA THR A 143 -8.76 -9.89 3.63
C THR A 143 -9.74 -8.80 4.04
N ARG A 144 -10.99 -8.82 3.53
CA ARG A 144 -12.02 -7.85 3.91
C ARG A 144 -12.31 -7.89 5.41
N ASN A 145 -12.36 -9.07 6.02
CA ASN A 145 -12.63 -9.20 7.45
C ASN A 145 -11.48 -8.63 8.30
N ILE A 146 -10.23 -8.94 7.95
CA ILE A 146 -9.04 -8.42 8.65
C ILE A 146 -9.02 -6.89 8.58
N PHE A 147 -9.10 -6.31 7.37
CA PHE A 147 -9.02 -4.86 7.23
C PHE A 147 -10.26 -4.12 7.74
N ALA A 148 -11.45 -4.74 7.69
CA ALA A 148 -12.62 -4.17 8.33
C ALA A 148 -12.47 -4.17 9.86
N TYR A 149 -11.88 -5.21 10.46
CA TYR A 149 -11.55 -5.23 11.87
C TYR A 149 -10.55 -4.13 12.24
N LEU A 150 -9.38 -4.08 11.57
CA LEU A 150 -8.34 -3.10 11.85
C LEU A 150 -8.87 -1.66 11.69
N ARG A 151 -9.58 -1.38 10.59
CA ARG A 151 -10.23 -0.08 10.38
C ARG A 151 -11.24 0.23 11.49
N ASN A 152 -12.04 -0.74 11.92
CA ASN A 152 -13.04 -0.52 12.95
C ASN A 152 -12.40 -0.30 14.34
N LYS A 153 -11.29 -0.98 14.64
CA LYS A 153 -10.50 -0.82 15.86
C LYS A 153 -9.95 0.61 16.00
N TYR A 154 -9.43 1.18 14.91
CA TYR A 154 -8.76 2.49 14.95
C TYR A 154 -9.62 3.68 14.52
N LYS A 155 -10.66 3.48 13.69
CA LYS A 155 -11.51 4.58 13.20
C LYS A 155 -12.86 4.67 13.87
N TYR A 156 -13.43 3.55 14.29
CA TYR A 156 -14.84 3.49 14.68
C TYR A 156 -15.00 3.31 16.18
N ASN A 157 -15.37 4.39 16.88
CA ASN A 157 -15.74 4.33 18.29
C ASN A 157 -17.23 4.66 18.46
N PRO A 158 -18.13 3.66 18.48
CA PRO A 158 -19.56 3.92 18.63
C PRO A 158 -19.86 4.42 20.04
N HIS A 159 -20.52 5.58 20.16
CA HIS A 159 -21.06 6.05 21.44
C HIS A 159 -22.22 5.17 21.95
N ASN A 160 -22.97 4.53 21.04
CA ASN A 160 -24.12 3.68 21.37
C ASN A 160 -23.67 2.32 21.98
N PRO A 161 -24.17 1.94 23.17
CA PRO A 161 -23.77 0.72 23.86
C PRO A 161 -24.17 -0.58 23.14
N ILE A 162 -25.32 -0.63 22.45
CA ILE A 162 -25.75 -1.79 21.66
C ILE A 162 -24.74 -2.04 20.54
N LYS A 163 -24.34 -0.97 19.83
CA LYS A 163 -23.33 -1.05 18.77
C LYS A 163 -21.96 -1.47 19.30
N LYS A 164 -21.62 -1.18 20.56
CA LYS A 164 -20.39 -1.70 21.19
C LYS A 164 -20.46 -3.21 21.39
N ILE A 165 -21.61 -3.74 21.83
CA ILE A 165 -21.84 -5.18 22.02
C ILE A 165 -21.82 -5.91 20.67
N GLU A 166 -22.54 -5.41 19.66
CA GLU A 166 -22.51 -5.96 18.29
C GLU A 166 -21.09 -6.00 17.72
N ARG A 167 -20.34 -4.91 17.91
CA ARG A 167 -18.93 -4.82 17.51
C ARG A 167 -18.09 -5.87 18.21
N PHE A 168 -18.25 -6.06 19.52
CA PHE A 168 -17.54 -7.09 20.27
C PHE A 168 -17.82 -8.47 19.68
N PHE A 169 -19.09 -8.85 19.49
CA PHE A 169 -19.43 -10.16 18.94
C PHE A 169 -18.95 -10.36 17.50
N ARG A 170 -19.03 -9.31 16.67
CA ARG A 170 -18.54 -9.34 15.28
C ARG A 170 -17.03 -9.61 15.20
N TRP A 171 -16.27 -9.00 16.11
CA TRP A 171 -14.81 -8.98 16.04
C TRP A 171 -14.11 -9.86 17.08
N ARG A 172 -14.86 -10.58 17.93
CA ARG A 172 -14.32 -11.41 19.02
C ARG A 172 -13.17 -12.33 18.62
N GLN A 173 -13.20 -12.84 17.38
CA GLN A 173 -12.17 -13.74 16.84
C GLN A 173 -10.80 -13.08 16.62
N PHE A 174 -10.74 -11.75 16.56
CA PHE A 174 -9.50 -10.98 16.35
C PHE A 174 -9.07 -10.18 17.58
N LEU A 175 -9.89 -10.11 18.64
CA LEU A 175 -9.64 -9.22 19.79
C LEU A 175 -8.32 -9.49 20.53
N HIS A 176 -7.86 -10.73 20.51
CA HIS A 176 -6.63 -11.15 21.18
C HIS A 176 -5.47 -11.38 20.21
N THR A 177 -5.67 -11.13 18.92
CA THR A 177 -4.64 -11.26 17.90
C THR A 177 -3.92 -9.92 17.75
N PRO A 178 -2.60 -9.86 17.97
CA PRO A 178 -1.80 -8.68 17.62
C PRO A 178 -1.99 -8.27 16.15
N ASP A 179 -1.96 -6.97 15.88
CA ASP A 179 -2.17 -6.47 14.52
C ASP A 179 -1.14 -7.01 13.54
N ILE A 180 0.12 -7.09 13.96
CA ILE A 180 1.23 -7.66 13.17
C ILE A 180 0.89 -9.10 12.75
N GLU A 181 0.35 -9.92 13.64
CA GLU A 181 -0.03 -11.30 13.28
C GLU A 181 -1.19 -11.34 12.26
N LEU A 182 -2.10 -10.35 12.29
CA LEU A 182 -3.14 -10.22 11.27
C LEU A 182 -2.56 -9.81 9.91
N TYR A 183 -1.52 -8.99 9.90
CA TYR A 183 -0.77 -8.64 8.70
C TYR A 183 0.03 -9.82 8.16
N ASP A 184 0.77 -10.52 9.01
CA ASP A 184 1.48 -11.75 8.65
C ASP A 184 0.51 -12.76 8.05
N ARG A 185 -0.66 -12.94 8.65
CA ARG A 185 -1.72 -13.80 8.11
C ARG A 185 -2.17 -13.33 6.74
N PHE A 186 -2.48 -12.04 6.59
CA PHE A 186 -2.87 -11.44 5.31
C PHE A 186 -1.81 -11.66 4.23
N GLU A 187 -0.54 -11.37 4.50
CA GLU A 187 0.52 -11.50 3.51
C GLU A 187 0.80 -12.97 3.15
N ASN A 188 0.86 -13.85 4.15
CA ASN A 188 1.10 -15.28 3.94
C ASN A 188 -0.01 -15.95 3.11
N MET A 189 -1.24 -15.45 3.21
CA MET A 189 -2.33 -15.89 2.32
C MET A 189 -1.99 -15.67 0.84
N PHE A 190 -1.20 -14.66 0.49
CA PHE A 190 -0.87 -14.34 -0.89
C PHE A 190 0.54 -14.77 -1.33
N ARG A 191 1.51 -14.87 -0.41
CA ARG A 191 2.88 -15.36 -0.69
C ARG A 191 2.90 -16.75 -1.32
N GLN A 192 1.89 -17.59 -1.06
CA GLN A 192 1.76 -18.90 -1.70
C GLN A 192 1.60 -18.85 -3.23
N TYR A 193 1.19 -17.72 -3.81
CA TYR A 193 0.98 -17.55 -5.26
C TYR A 193 2.23 -17.06 -6.01
N VAL A 194 3.32 -16.75 -5.30
CA VAL A 194 4.57 -16.25 -5.90
C VAL A 194 5.15 -17.21 -6.94
N THR A 195 5.13 -18.52 -6.67
CA THR A 195 5.65 -19.52 -7.61
C THR A 195 4.84 -19.57 -8.92
N ILE A 196 3.53 -19.38 -8.82
CA ILE A 196 2.63 -19.34 -9.97
C ILE A 196 2.91 -18.08 -10.81
N LEU A 197 3.13 -16.95 -10.16
CA LEU A 197 3.50 -15.68 -10.81
C LEU A 197 4.76 -15.81 -11.67
N PHE A 198 5.85 -16.39 -11.15
CA PHE A 198 7.07 -16.60 -11.93
C PHE A 198 6.83 -17.48 -13.15
N SER A 199 6.05 -18.55 -13.01
CA SER A 199 5.70 -19.43 -14.13
C SER A 199 4.89 -18.70 -15.22
N ALA A 200 3.95 -17.83 -14.82
CA ALA A 200 3.11 -17.08 -15.74
C ALA A 200 3.90 -15.97 -16.46
N LEU A 201 4.71 -15.20 -15.73
CA LEU A 201 5.54 -14.15 -16.31
C LEU A 201 6.57 -14.68 -17.30
N THR A 202 7.19 -15.84 -17.01
CA THR A 202 8.14 -16.49 -17.93
C THR A 202 7.46 -16.93 -19.22
N ARG A 203 6.17 -17.28 -19.19
CA ARG A 203 5.37 -17.61 -20.37
C ARG A 203 4.91 -16.38 -21.16
N MET A 204 4.52 -15.30 -20.48
CA MET A 204 4.01 -14.08 -21.13
C MET A 204 5.11 -13.19 -21.70
N PHE A 205 6.28 -13.17 -21.04
CA PHE A 205 7.46 -12.41 -21.47
C PHE A 205 8.65 -13.36 -21.59
N PRO A 206 8.68 -14.26 -22.60
CA PRO A 206 9.86 -15.08 -22.84
C PRO A 206 11.07 -14.15 -23.04
N LYS A 207 12.21 -14.51 -22.44
CA LYS A 207 13.46 -13.76 -22.67
C LYS A 207 13.67 -13.64 -24.17
N PRO A 208 14.05 -12.46 -24.70
CA PRO A 208 14.37 -12.33 -26.11
C PRO A 208 15.45 -13.36 -26.45
N THR A 209 15.13 -14.29 -27.35
CA THR A 209 16.12 -15.12 -28.02
C THR A 209 16.95 -14.20 -28.90
N PHE A 210 18.10 -13.76 -28.39
CA PHE A 210 19.14 -13.22 -29.24
C PHE A 210 19.67 -14.38 -30.08
N ALA A 211 19.24 -14.40 -31.35
CA ALA A 211 19.82 -15.22 -32.40
C ALA A 211 21.06 -14.51 -32.97
#